data_AF-A0A7X3ZFH1-F1
#
_entry.id   AF-A0A7X3ZFH1-F1
#
_cell.length_a   1.000
_cell.length_b   1.000
_cell.length_c   1.000
_cell.angle_alpha   90.00
_cell.angle_beta   90.00
_cell.angle_gamma   90.00
#
_symmetry.space_group_name_H-M   'P 1'
#
loop_
_entity.id
_entity.type
_entity.pdbx_description
1 polymer ?
#
loop_
_entity_poly.entity_id
_entity_poly.type
_entity_poly.pdbx_seq_one_letter_code
_entity_poly.pdbx_strand_id
1 'polypeptide(L)' 'MDSRIWHSTAANPSPEPRVAIITRYCPWWLSVEFGGRNNAIVPREAYEALPEAVKPLYRHRAEGEENPFRG' A
#
# COMPACT_ATOMS: atom_id res chain seq x y z
N MET A 1 -7.46 -10.69 -5.20
CA MET A 1 -6.89 -12.06 -5.14
C MET A 1 -6.71 -12.42 -3.68
N ASP A 2 -7.23 -13.57 -3.25
CA ASP A 2 -7.05 -14.04 -1.87
C ASP A 2 -5.58 -14.41 -1.64
N SER A 3 -5.05 -14.16 -0.44
CA SER A 3 -3.64 -14.37 -0.10
C SER A 3 -3.20 -15.83 -0.13
N ARG A 4 -4.15 -16.78 -0.17
CA ARG A 4 -3.91 -18.23 -0.18
C ARG A 4 -3.91 -18.83 -1.60
N ILE A 5 -4.16 -18.03 -2.63
CA ILE A 5 -4.22 -18.51 -4.00
C ILE A 5 -2.81 -18.60 -4.58
N TRP A 6 -2.44 -19.78 -5.08
CA TRP A 6 -1.27 -19.94 -5.94
C TRP A 6 -1.52 -19.26 -7.28
N HIS A 7 -0.59 -18.42 -7.71
CA HIS A 7 -0.69 -17.70 -8.97
C HIS A 7 0.70 -17.36 -9.50
N SER A 8 0.79 -17.13 -10.81
CA SER A 8 1.97 -16.60 -11.47
C SER A 8 1.57 -15.62 -12.57
N THR A 9 2.48 -14.72 -12.90
CA THR A 9 2.30 -13.84 -14.06
C THR A 9 2.50 -14.65 -15.34
N ALA A 10 1.53 -14.61 -16.27
CA ALA A 10 1.64 -15.28 -17.56
C ALA A 10 2.75 -14.67 -18.44
N ALA A 11 3.24 -15.39 -19.45
CA ALA A 11 4.13 -14.82 -20.45
C ALA A 11 3.49 -13.60 -21.15
N ASN A 12 4.31 -12.66 -21.64
CA ASN A 12 3.86 -11.55 -22.48
C ASN A 12 4.36 -11.79 -23.91
N PRO A 13 3.51 -12.28 -24.85
CA PRO A 13 3.94 -12.63 -26.19
C PRO A 13 4.04 -11.43 -27.14
N SER A 14 3.56 -10.24 -26.74
CA SER A 14 3.62 -9.04 -27.57
C SER A 14 4.91 -8.24 -27.29
N PRO A 15 5.38 -7.44 -28.26
CA PRO A 15 6.56 -6.60 -28.08
C PRO A 15 6.31 -5.39 -27.15
N GLU A 16 5.07 -5.07 -26.84
CA GLU A 16 4.71 -3.95 -25.96
C GLU A 16 4.84 -4.31 -24.47
N PRO A 17 5.25 -3.35 -23.61
CA PRO A 17 5.27 -3.57 -22.16
C PRO A 17 3.87 -3.81 -21.60
N ARG A 18 3.72 -4.87 -20.79
CA ARG A 18 2.51 -5.08 -19.97
C ARG A 18 2.74 -4.53 -18.56
N VAL A 19 2.03 -3.45 -18.23
CA VAL A 19 2.14 -2.75 -16.93
C VAL A 19 0.88 -3.02 -16.10
N ALA A 20 1.05 -3.29 -14.80
CA ALA A 20 -0.05 -3.47 -13.86
C ALA A 20 0.25 -2.76 -12.53
N ILE A 21 -0.79 -2.19 -11.92
CA ILE A 21 -0.73 -1.66 -10.55
C ILE A 21 -1.37 -2.69 -9.62
N ILE A 22 -0.60 -3.16 -8.64
CA ILE A 22 -1.06 -4.15 -7.68
C ILE A 22 -1.33 -3.46 -6.34
N THR A 23 -2.60 -3.34 -5.99
CA THR A 23 -3.03 -2.88 -4.67
C THR A 23 -3.39 -4.06 -3.78
N ARG A 24 -2.78 -4.13 -2.59
CA ARG A 24 -3.06 -5.16 -1.58
C ARG A 24 -3.62 -4.53 -0.32
N TYR A 25 -4.81 -4.96 0.07
CA TYR A 25 -5.42 -4.59 1.34
C TYR A 25 -5.10 -5.63 2.40
N CYS A 26 -4.51 -5.18 3.50
CA CYS A 26 -4.17 -5.99 4.67
C CYS A 26 -4.05 -5.05 5.89
N PRO A 27 -4.02 -5.59 7.13
CA PRO A 27 -3.67 -4.79 8.29
C PRO A 27 -2.33 -4.10 8.06
N TRP A 28 -2.28 -2.77 8.23
CA TRP A 28 -1.13 -1.98 7.79
C TRP A 28 0.18 -2.42 8.47
N TRP A 29 0.12 -2.72 9.77
CA TRP A 29 1.26 -3.11 10.57
C TRP A 29 1.93 -4.38 10.02
N LEU A 30 1.14 -5.29 9.42
CA LEU A 30 1.67 -6.50 8.81
C LEU A 30 2.50 -6.21 7.54
N SER A 31 2.02 -5.31 6.67
CA SER A 31 2.72 -5.00 5.42
C SER A 31 3.86 -4.00 5.59
N VAL A 32 3.66 -2.97 6.40
CA VAL A 32 4.59 -1.86 6.54
C VAL A 32 5.65 -2.18 7.59
N GLU A 33 5.22 -2.45 8.83
CA GLU A 33 6.15 -2.52 9.95
C GLU A 33 6.88 -3.87 10.00
N PHE A 34 6.17 -4.99 9.79
CA PHE A 34 6.82 -6.31 9.69
C PHE A 34 7.32 -6.63 8.29
N GLY A 35 6.55 -6.26 7.25
CA GLY A 35 6.89 -6.57 5.86
C GLY A 35 7.91 -5.62 5.24
N GLY A 36 8.15 -4.46 5.84
CA GLY A 36 9.07 -3.44 5.33
C GLY A 36 8.67 -2.86 3.97
N ARG A 37 7.39 -2.96 3.58
CA ARG A 37 6.92 -2.52 2.25
C ARG A 37 6.14 -1.23 2.34
N ASN A 38 6.33 -0.36 1.34
CA ASN A 38 5.62 0.91 1.22
C ASN A 38 5.81 1.81 2.46
N ASN A 39 7.04 1.89 2.96
CA ASN A 39 7.41 2.69 4.14
C ASN A 39 7.48 4.20 3.87
N ALA A 40 6.95 4.68 2.75
CA ALA A 40 6.89 6.11 2.50
C ALA A 40 6.01 6.78 3.58
N ILE A 41 6.45 7.95 4.04
CA ILE A 41 5.61 8.85 4.83
C ILE A 41 4.74 9.61 3.84
N VAL A 42 3.45 9.68 4.11
CA VAL A 42 2.51 10.49 3.34
C VAL A 42 2.61 11.91 3.87
N PRO A 43 3.04 12.90 3.07
CA PRO A 43 3.10 14.28 3.50
C PRO A 43 1.75 14.76 4.01
N ARG A 44 1.75 15.64 5.02
CA ARG A 44 0.50 16.11 5.67
C ARG A 44 -0.49 16.69 4.67
N GLU A 45 -0.03 17.57 3.79
CA GLU A 45 -0.84 18.19 2.74
C GLU A 45 -1.50 17.15 1.82
N ALA A 46 -0.71 16.16 1.37
CA ALA A 46 -1.22 15.08 0.52
C ALA A 46 -2.28 14.25 1.23
N TYR A 47 -2.12 14.00 2.54
CA TYR A 47 -3.10 13.27 3.34
C TYR A 47 -4.41 14.04 3.52
N GLU A 48 -4.33 15.34 3.78
CA GLU A 48 -5.50 16.20 3.97
C GLU A 48 -6.35 16.32 2.70
N ALA A 49 -5.69 16.32 1.53
CA ALA A 49 -6.33 16.35 0.22
C ALA A 49 -7.03 15.03 -0.17
N LEU A 50 -6.80 13.93 0.55
CA LEU A 50 -7.47 12.65 0.28
C LEU A 50 -8.98 12.74 0.58
N PRO A 51 -9.83 12.00 -0.15
CA PRO A 51 -11.22 11.83 0.25
C PRO A 51 -11.33 11.23 1.66
N GLU A 52 -12.34 11.66 2.44
CA GLU A 52 -12.54 11.20 3.82
C GLU A 52 -12.59 9.67 3.95
N ALA A 53 -13.18 8.97 2.98
CA ALA A 53 -13.24 7.51 2.97
C ALA A 53 -11.86 6.83 2.77
N VAL A 54 -10.87 7.55 2.23
CA VAL A 54 -9.52 7.03 1.94
C VAL A 54 -8.56 7.32 3.09
N LYS A 55 -8.79 8.39 3.85
CA LYS A 55 -7.95 8.78 4.99
C LYS A 55 -7.67 7.65 6.00
N PRO A 56 -8.62 6.77 6.36
CA PRO A 56 -8.34 5.63 7.24
C PRO A 56 -7.29 4.66 6.68
N LEU A 57 -7.17 4.53 5.36
CA LEU A 57 -6.22 3.63 4.71
C LEU A 57 -4.77 4.12 4.80
N TYR A 58 -4.54 5.42 5.02
CA TYR A 58 -3.19 6.03 5.00
C TYR A 58 -2.79 6.72 6.30
N ARG A 59 -3.72 6.88 7.26
CA ARG A 59 -3.51 7.60 8.52
C ARG A 59 -2.21 7.20 9.24
N HIS A 60 -1.94 5.90 9.34
CA HIS A 60 -0.76 5.34 10.01
C HIS A 60 0.58 5.73 9.36
N ARG A 61 0.58 6.31 8.15
CA ARG A 61 1.76 6.86 7.47
C ARG A 61 1.71 8.37 7.29
N ALA A 62 0.63 9.04 7.68
CA ALA A 62 0.52 10.48 7.52
C ALA A 62 1.50 11.19 8.46
N GLU A 63 2.21 12.18 7.91
CA GLU A 63 3.20 12.96 8.64
C GLU A 63 2.59 13.66 9.86
N GLY A 64 3.09 13.35 11.05
CA GLY A 64 2.58 13.90 12.31
C GLY A 64 1.40 13.14 12.93
N GLU A 65 0.89 12.07 12.30
CA GLU A 65 0.01 11.12 13.00
C GLU A 65 0.82 10.15 13.84
N GLU A 66 0.28 9.78 14.99
CA GLU A 66 0.80 8.70 15.82
C GLU A 66 0.58 7.34 15.14
N ASN A 67 1.59 6.46 15.20
CA ASN A 67 1.47 5.07 14.78
C ASN A 67 2.02 4.18 15.90
N PRO A 68 1.18 3.41 16.60
CA PRO A 68 1.58 2.66 17.80
C PRO A 68 2.52 1.48 17.51
N PHE A 69 2.66 1.09 16.24
CA PHE A 69 3.57 0.02 15.81
C PHE A 69 4.89 0.55 15.25
N ARG A 70 5.01 1.87 15.13
CA ARG A 70 6.20 2.58 14.69
C ARG A 70 6.90 3.09 15.94
N GLY A 71 8.01 2.44 16.31
CA GLY A 71 8.90 2.90 17.39
C GLY A 71 9.54 4.24 17.07
#